data_AF-W2WPE9-F1
#
_entry.id   AF-W2WPE9-F1
#
_cell.length_a   1.000
_cell.length_b   1.000
_cell.length_c   1.000
_cell.angle_alpha   90.00
_cell.angle_beta   90.00
_cell.angle_gamma   90.00
#
_symmetry.space_group_name_H-M   'P 1'
#
loop_
_entity.id
_entity.type
_entity.pdbx_description
1 polymer ?
#
loop_
_entity_poly.entity_id
_entity_poly.type
_entity_poly.pdbx_seq_one_letter_code
_entity_poly.pdbx_strand_id
1 'polypeptide(L)'
;MKIPSCSSFLTTIGALLLLAAPTTVTAHGQMTKPTPRPISQKYRADSGALSSAGDQELQYAPVELLSSRAQSDRPAAATFNIMNGCRGTVYEASNTVTELEAGTPFDVEWVIQAPHPGTMVLSIVKPSTDISGTITYESVAELLTIDPFAVNSNDKTSTTTTIPTSVTGCGSPGDCALQFYWHSDLASQTYPTCADIVVTGSGGANGLTTTAPSTATPPPMATTASPTTITSTSSPSTAAPTATPLVSNTASEEASAPSTTPEKCIRRQRRLRKLLG
;
A
#
# COMPACT_ATOMS: atom_id res chain seq x y z
N MET A 1 -11.76 -83.55 -3.32
CA MET A 1 -10.61 -82.65 -3.58
C MET A 1 -10.97 -81.26 -3.05
N LYS A 2 -10.26 -80.79 -2.02
CA LYS A 2 -10.42 -79.45 -1.42
C LYS A 2 -9.41 -78.52 -2.10
N ILE A 3 -9.90 -77.45 -2.72
CA ILE A 3 -9.08 -76.39 -3.31
C ILE A 3 -8.91 -75.31 -2.22
N PRO A 4 -7.69 -74.83 -1.94
CA PRO A 4 -7.45 -73.86 -0.88
C PRO A 4 -7.80 -72.44 -1.31
N SER A 5 -8.36 -71.68 -0.36
CA SER A 5 -8.62 -70.25 -0.46
C SER A 5 -7.31 -69.47 -0.56
N CYS A 6 -7.18 -68.62 -1.57
CA CYS A 6 -6.04 -67.72 -1.75
C CYS A 6 -6.41 -66.34 -1.20
N SER A 7 -5.73 -65.96 -0.10
CA SER A 7 -5.82 -64.64 0.52
C SER A 7 -5.45 -63.53 -0.47
N SER A 8 -6.40 -62.65 -0.79
CA SER A 8 -6.12 -61.41 -1.49
C SER A 8 -5.64 -60.35 -0.48
N PHE A 9 -4.34 -60.07 -0.49
CA PHE A 9 -3.77 -58.89 0.15
C PHE A 9 -4.25 -57.65 -0.62
N LEU A 10 -5.23 -56.92 -0.07
CA LEU A 10 -5.54 -55.57 -0.53
C LEU A 10 -4.38 -54.64 -0.15
N THR A 11 -3.55 -54.30 -1.11
CA THR A 11 -2.57 -53.22 -0.99
C THR A 11 -3.31 -51.89 -1.15
N THR A 12 -3.70 -51.26 -0.05
CA THR A 12 -4.21 -49.88 -0.05
C THR A 12 -3.08 -48.93 -0.43
N ILE A 13 -3.04 -48.52 -1.70
CA ILE A 13 -2.23 -47.39 -2.16
C ILE A 13 -2.92 -46.13 -1.64
N GLY A 14 -2.41 -45.59 -0.52
CA GLY A 14 -2.84 -44.29 -0.02
C GLY A 14 -2.49 -43.20 -1.02
N ALA A 15 -3.50 -42.64 -1.68
CA ALA A 15 -3.34 -41.45 -2.51
C ALA A 15 -3.05 -40.26 -1.59
N LEU A 16 -1.79 -39.86 -1.52
CA LEU A 16 -1.36 -38.63 -0.86
C LEU A 16 -1.78 -37.45 -1.76
N LEU A 17 -2.96 -36.89 -1.55
CA LEU A 17 -3.33 -35.60 -2.14
C LEU A 17 -2.46 -34.51 -1.51
N LEU A 18 -1.38 -34.12 -2.19
CA LEU A 18 -0.70 -32.87 -1.92
C LEU A 18 -1.65 -31.73 -2.31
N LEU A 19 -2.31 -31.13 -1.33
CA LEU A 19 -2.96 -29.83 -1.46
C LEU A 19 -1.83 -28.81 -1.73
N ALA A 20 -1.54 -28.55 -3.02
CA ALA A 20 -0.76 -27.40 -3.40
C ALA A 20 -1.61 -26.15 -3.11
N ALA A 21 -1.38 -25.53 -1.96
CA ALA A 21 -1.90 -24.20 -1.69
C ALA A 21 -1.41 -23.27 -2.80
N PRO A 22 -2.27 -22.45 -3.43
CA PRO A 22 -1.81 -21.49 -4.42
C PRO A 22 -0.88 -20.50 -3.70
N THR A 23 0.42 -20.58 -3.96
CA THR A 23 1.39 -19.57 -3.55
C THR A 23 1.11 -18.31 -4.38
N THR A 24 0.11 -17.53 -3.98
CA THR A 24 -0.10 -16.19 -4.53
C THR A 24 0.91 -15.23 -3.94
N VAL A 25 2.20 -15.46 -4.21
CA VAL A 25 3.21 -14.42 -4.02
C VAL A 25 3.08 -13.47 -5.21
N THR A 26 2.17 -12.52 -5.07
CA THR A 26 2.33 -11.21 -5.71
C THR A 26 2.42 -10.21 -4.58
N ALA A 27 3.63 -10.03 -4.07
CA ALA A 27 3.90 -8.97 -3.13
C ALA A 27 5.19 -8.30 -3.54
N HIS A 28 5.12 -6.99 -3.71
CA HIS A 28 6.20 -6.16 -4.23
C HIS A 28 6.38 -4.95 -3.32
N GLY A 29 7.62 -4.51 -3.16
CA GLY A 29 8.03 -3.64 -2.08
C GLY A 29 7.34 -2.27 -1.94
N GLN A 30 7.55 -1.69 -0.77
CA GLN A 30 7.13 -0.34 -0.43
C GLN A 30 8.10 0.31 0.56
N MET A 31 8.08 1.63 0.61
CA MET A 31 8.60 2.36 1.77
C MET A 31 7.78 2.02 3.02
N THR A 32 8.44 1.94 4.17
CA THR A 32 7.83 1.67 5.49
C THR A 32 8.14 2.77 6.52
N LYS A 33 9.17 3.59 6.27
CA LYS A 33 9.50 4.79 7.05
C LYS A 33 9.99 5.89 6.11
N PRO A 34 9.52 7.15 6.25
CA PRO A 34 8.38 7.61 7.05
C PRO A 34 7.07 6.83 6.78
N THR A 35 6.13 6.88 7.73
CA THR A 35 4.91 6.07 7.68
C THR A 35 4.11 6.33 6.41
N PRO A 36 3.90 5.33 5.54
CA PRO A 36 3.10 5.49 4.33
C PRO A 36 1.66 5.88 4.61
N ARG A 37 1.03 6.56 3.66
CA ARG A 37 -0.41 6.80 3.67
C ARG A 37 -1.17 5.47 3.73
N PRO A 38 -2.18 5.36 4.60
CA PRO A 38 -2.98 4.16 4.67
C PRO A 38 -3.93 4.04 3.46
N ILE A 39 -4.43 2.83 3.22
CA ILE A 39 -5.62 2.63 2.38
C ILE A 39 -6.84 3.01 3.22
N SER A 40 -7.33 4.22 3.01
CA SER A 40 -8.42 4.79 3.81
C SER A 40 -9.81 4.30 3.37
N GLN A 41 -10.83 4.64 4.16
CA GLN A 41 -12.22 4.45 3.76
C GLN A 41 -12.56 5.27 2.51
N LYS A 42 -12.03 6.51 2.38
CA LYS A 42 -12.21 7.35 1.20
C LYS A 42 -11.61 6.71 -0.04
N TYR A 43 -10.38 6.19 0.06
CA TYR A 43 -9.77 5.42 -1.03
C TYR A 43 -10.68 4.27 -1.48
N ARG A 44 -11.21 3.50 -0.53
CA ARG A 44 -12.10 2.36 -0.86
C ARG A 44 -13.40 2.82 -1.51
N ALA A 45 -13.99 3.92 -1.07
CA ALA A 45 -15.19 4.47 -1.68
C ALA A 45 -14.95 4.95 -3.12
N ASP A 46 -13.78 5.55 -3.38
CA ASP A 46 -13.48 6.22 -4.65
C ASP A 46 -12.82 5.30 -5.68
N SER A 47 -12.22 4.17 -5.27
CA SER A 47 -11.39 3.32 -6.14
C SER A 47 -12.16 2.33 -7.02
N GLY A 48 -13.49 2.32 -6.96
CA GLY A 48 -14.34 1.49 -7.83
C GLY A 48 -14.09 -0.01 -7.65
N ALA A 49 -13.70 -0.69 -8.72
CA ALA A 49 -13.41 -2.12 -8.73
C ALA A 49 -12.33 -2.57 -7.72
N LEU A 50 -11.46 -1.66 -7.27
CA LEU A 50 -10.43 -1.95 -6.28
C LEU A 50 -10.93 -1.93 -4.82
N SER A 51 -12.17 -1.48 -4.58
CA SER A 51 -12.73 -1.28 -3.23
C SER A 51 -12.70 -2.52 -2.34
N SER A 52 -12.79 -3.72 -2.91
CA SER A 52 -12.76 -5.01 -2.22
C SER A 52 -11.37 -5.67 -2.16
N ALA A 53 -10.33 -5.04 -2.70
CA ALA A 53 -8.97 -5.57 -2.63
C ALA A 53 -8.40 -5.46 -1.20
N GLY A 54 -7.49 -6.37 -0.85
CA GLY A 54 -6.80 -6.35 0.44
C GLY A 54 -5.81 -5.19 0.55
N ASP A 55 -5.60 -4.66 1.76
CA ASP A 55 -4.67 -3.53 1.98
C ASP A 55 -3.26 -3.84 1.50
N GLN A 56 -2.79 -5.06 1.76
CA GLN A 56 -1.47 -5.49 1.31
C GLN A 56 -1.38 -5.52 -0.22
N GLU A 57 -2.41 -5.98 -0.91
CA GLU A 57 -2.41 -5.91 -2.38
C GLU A 57 -2.35 -4.47 -2.87
N LEU A 58 -3.20 -3.59 -2.30
CA LEU A 58 -3.28 -2.19 -2.71
C LEU A 58 -1.98 -1.42 -2.45
N GLN A 59 -1.30 -1.68 -1.33
CA GLN A 59 -0.04 -1.02 -0.96
C GLN A 59 1.18 -1.55 -1.72
N TYR A 60 1.23 -2.86 -2.00
CA TYR A 60 2.45 -3.53 -2.48
C TYR A 60 2.42 -3.81 -3.99
N ALA A 61 1.27 -4.08 -4.61
CA ALA A 61 1.23 -4.46 -6.04
C ALA A 61 1.74 -3.35 -6.98
N PRO A 62 2.20 -3.64 -8.20
CA PRO A 62 2.51 -2.58 -9.16
C PRO A 62 1.24 -1.85 -9.60
N VAL A 63 1.33 -0.53 -9.75
CA VAL A 63 0.14 0.31 -10.07
C VAL A 63 -0.44 0.00 -11.44
N GLU A 64 0.36 -0.50 -12.39
CA GLU A 64 -0.10 -0.91 -13.71
C GLU A 64 -1.07 -2.09 -13.62
N LEU A 65 -0.77 -3.09 -12.78
CA LEU A 65 -1.68 -4.23 -12.58
C LEU A 65 -2.96 -3.80 -11.86
N LEU A 66 -2.87 -2.93 -10.86
CA LEU A 66 -4.06 -2.39 -10.19
C LEU A 66 -4.93 -1.58 -11.17
N SER A 67 -4.32 -0.75 -12.02
CA SER A 67 -5.03 0.06 -13.02
C SER A 67 -5.81 -0.80 -14.02
N SER A 68 -5.27 -1.96 -14.40
CA SER A 68 -5.91 -2.88 -15.36
C SER A 68 -7.19 -3.54 -14.84
N ARG A 69 -7.50 -3.42 -13.54
CA ARG A 69 -8.68 -4.05 -12.93
C ARG A 69 -9.97 -3.25 -13.06
N ALA A 70 -9.95 -2.12 -13.76
CA ALA A 70 -11.15 -1.32 -13.99
C ALA A 70 -12.32 -2.18 -14.52
N GLN A 71 -13.53 -1.95 -13.97
CA GLN A 71 -14.76 -2.63 -14.37
C GLN A 71 -15.83 -1.59 -14.69
N SER A 72 -16.58 -1.78 -15.77
CA SER A 72 -17.59 -0.82 -16.22
C SER A 72 -18.78 -0.69 -15.27
N ASP A 73 -19.12 -1.74 -14.52
CA ASP A 73 -20.20 -1.77 -13.54
C ASP A 73 -19.77 -1.29 -12.15
N ARG A 74 -18.46 -1.08 -11.93
CA ARG A 74 -17.87 -0.53 -10.71
C ARG A 74 -16.81 0.53 -11.04
N PRO A 75 -17.23 1.65 -11.67
CA PRO A 75 -16.29 2.69 -12.04
C PRO A 75 -15.66 3.34 -10.79
N ALA A 76 -14.42 3.79 -10.92
CA ALA A 76 -13.82 4.66 -9.93
C ALA A 76 -14.51 6.04 -9.96
N ALA A 77 -14.42 6.78 -8.86
CA ALA A 77 -14.85 8.17 -8.80
C ALA A 77 -14.06 9.02 -9.81
N ALA A 78 -14.68 10.07 -10.34
CA ALA A 78 -14.08 10.93 -11.37
C ALA A 78 -12.73 11.55 -10.96
N THR A 79 -12.52 11.77 -9.66
CA THR A 79 -11.29 12.36 -9.10
C THR A 79 -10.26 11.31 -8.65
N PHE A 80 -10.57 10.01 -8.77
CA PHE A 80 -9.67 8.94 -8.37
C PHE A 80 -8.76 8.52 -9.53
N ASN A 81 -7.46 8.53 -9.28
CA ASN A 81 -6.47 8.06 -10.24
C ASN A 81 -5.36 7.27 -9.54
N ILE A 82 -5.32 5.95 -9.78
CA ILE A 82 -4.26 5.08 -9.24
C ILE A 82 -2.86 5.49 -9.70
N MET A 83 -2.74 6.15 -10.85
CA MET A 83 -1.49 6.62 -11.45
C MET A 83 -1.14 8.05 -11.03
N ASN A 84 -1.75 8.61 -9.98
CA ASN A 84 -1.51 9.99 -9.57
C ASN A 84 -0.10 10.30 -9.01
N GLY A 85 0.81 9.33 -9.02
CA GLY A 85 2.14 9.42 -8.40
C GLY A 85 2.17 8.93 -6.94
N CYS A 86 1.03 8.83 -6.27
CA CYS A 86 0.90 8.32 -4.91
C CYS A 86 -0.09 7.14 -4.83
N ARG A 87 -0.16 6.31 -5.88
CA ARG A 87 -0.96 5.07 -5.89
C ARG A 87 -2.45 5.31 -5.66
N GLY A 88 -2.97 6.46 -6.07
CA GLY A 88 -4.36 6.89 -5.82
C GLY A 88 -4.65 7.34 -4.39
N THR A 89 -3.67 7.28 -3.47
CA THR A 89 -3.81 7.88 -2.15
C THR A 89 -3.64 9.40 -2.24
N VAL A 90 -4.34 10.10 -1.35
CA VAL A 90 -4.26 11.56 -1.18
C VAL A 90 -4.08 11.88 0.30
N TYR A 91 -3.69 13.12 0.60
CA TYR A 91 -3.67 13.57 1.99
C TYR A 91 -5.08 13.55 2.57
N GLU A 92 -5.21 13.00 3.78
CA GLU A 92 -6.39 13.09 4.62
C GLU A 92 -5.96 13.52 6.02
N ALA A 93 -6.80 14.28 6.73
CA ALA A 93 -6.45 14.80 8.06
C ALA A 93 -6.13 13.72 9.09
N SER A 94 -6.58 12.48 8.86
CA SER A 94 -6.28 11.31 9.68
C SER A 94 -4.94 10.63 9.35
N ASN A 95 -4.24 11.06 8.31
CA ASN A 95 -2.95 10.48 7.94
C ASN A 95 -1.89 10.82 8.98
N THR A 96 -0.95 9.90 9.19
CA THR A 96 0.26 10.18 9.96
C THR A 96 1.13 11.15 9.18
N VAL A 97 1.48 12.28 9.81
CA VAL A 97 2.38 13.29 9.25
C VAL A 97 3.70 13.22 10.00
N THR A 98 4.81 13.13 9.25
CA THR A 98 6.16 13.10 9.83
C THR A 98 6.78 14.49 9.74
N GLU A 99 7.19 15.04 10.88
CA GLU A 99 7.95 16.29 10.91
C GLU A 99 9.43 15.99 10.59
N LEU A 100 9.98 16.69 9.62
CA LEU A 100 11.37 16.57 9.16
C LEU A 100 12.01 17.97 9.15
N GLU A 101 13.28 18.05 9.53
CA GLU A 101 14.03 19.30 9.51
C GLU A 101 14.92 19.37 8.27
N ALA A 102 14.84 20.46 7.51
CA ALA A 102 15.72 20.70 6.37
C ALA A 102 17.19 20.81 6.82
N GLY A 103 18.10 20.19 6.07
CA GLY A 103 19.52 20.12 6.41
C GLY A 103 19.87 19.03 7.43
N THR A 104 18.89 18.39 8.07
CA THR A 104 19.11 17.31 9.04
C THR A 104 18.88 15.93 8.40
N PRO A 105 19.79 14.96 8.63
CA PRO A 105 19.58 13.59 8.15
C PRO A 105 18.36 12.91 8.78
N PHE A 106 17.61 12.14 7.99
CA PHE A 106 16.51 11.30 8.45
C PHE A 106 16.58 9.91 7.79
N ASP A 107 16.01 8.92 8.48
CA ASP A 107 15.97 7.54 7.99
C ASP A 107 14.83 7.32 6.98
N VAL A 108 15.13 6.51 5.99
CA VAL A 108 14.15 5.93 5.07
C VAL A 108 14.27 4.42 5.13
N GLU A 109 13.16 3.73 5.37
CA GLU A 109 13.10 2.28 5.45
C GLU A 109 12.15 1.74 4.37
N TRP A 110 12.44 0.55 3.87
CA TRP A 110 11.58 -0.16 2.91
C TRP A 110 11.71 -1.67 3.07
N VAL A 111 10.77 -2.36 2.43
CA VAL A 111 10.70 -3.82 2.31
C VAL A 111 10.58 -4.17 0.83
N ILE A 112 11.30 -5.19 0.36
CA ILE A 112 11.16 -5.76 -0.99
C ILE A 112 10.80 -7.25 -0.86
N GLN A 113 9.56 -7.60 -1.16
CA GLN A 113 9.12 -9.00 -1.09
C GLN A 113 9.49 -9.76 -2.37
N ALA A 114 9.17 -9.21 -3.55
CA ALA A 114 9.59 -9.70 -4.85
C ALA A 114 10.58 -8.71 -5.51
N PRO A 115 11.80 -9.13 -5.89
CA PRO A 115 12.80 -8.26 -6.48
C PRO A 115 12.57 -8.09 -7.98
N HIS A 116 12.48 -6.84 -8.42
CA HIS A 116 12.58 -6.45 -9.82
C HIS A 116 13.66 -5.37 -9.96
N PRO A 117 14.86 -5.72 -10.46
CA PRO A 117 15.91 -4.74 -10.64
C PRO A 117 15.43 -3.53 -11.43
N GLY A 118 15.75 -2.34 -10.93
CA GLY A 118 15.31 -1.08 -11.51
C GLY A 118 15.94 0.10 -10.78
N THR A 119 15.24 1.23 -10.77
CA THR A 119 15.70 2.48 -10.14
C THR A 119 14.70 2.89 -9.07
N MET A 120 15.20 3.31 -7.91
CA MET A 120 14.39 3.97 -6.89
C MET A 120 14.81 5.42 -6.78
N VAL A 121 13.83 6.31 -6.86
CA VAL A 121 13.98 7.75 -6.66
C VAL A 121 13.13 8.15 -5.47
N LEU A 122 13.76 8.78 -4.49
CA LEU A 122 13.09 9.40 -3.36
C LEU A 122 13.00 10.90 -3.60
N SER A 123 11.80 11.45 -3.58
CA SER A 123 11.54 12.87 -3.86
C SER A 123 10.61 13.51 -2.85
N ILE A 124 10.72 14.83 -2.69
CA ILE A 124 9.62 15.65 -2.15
C ILE A 124 8.68 15.97 -3.29
N VAL A 125 7.39 15.69 -3.10
CA VAL A 125 6.34 16.00 -4.06
C VAL A 125 5.29 16.94 -3.47
N LYS A 126 4.69 17.76 -4.31
CA LYS A 126 3.54 18.61 -3.97
C LYS A 126 2.28 18.16 -4.70
N PRO A 127 1.11 18.21 -4.05
CA PRO A 127 -0.14 17.95 -4.75
C PRO A 127 -0.43 19.08 -5.74
N SER A 128 -0.93 18.69 -6.91
CA SER A 128 -1.46 19.54 -7.96
C SER A 128 -2.83 19.01 -8.32
N THR A 129 -3.81 19.87 -8.58
CA THR A 129 -5.18 19.45 -8.90
C THR A 129 -5.50 19.87 -10.33
N ASP A 130 -5.87 18.92 -11.17
CA ASP A 130 -6.28 19.21 -12.54
C ASP A 130 -7.71 19.74 -12.63
N ILE A 131 -8.15 20.09 -13.84
CA ILE A 131 -9.50 20.63 -14.08
C ILE A 131 -10.63 19.66 -13.77
N SER A 132 -10.35 18.36 -13.71
CA SER A 132 -11.31 17.32 -13.32
C SER A 132 -11.42 17.15 -11.80
N GLY A 133 -10.56 17.83 -11.02
CA GLY A 133 -10.45 17.66 -9.58
C GLY A 133 -9.57 16.47 -9.18
N THR A 134 -8.84 15.87 -10.13
CA THR A 134 -7.90 14.78 -9.85
C THR A 134 -6.62 15.37 -9.26
N ILE A 135 -6.22 14.86 -8.10
CA ILE A 135 -4.96 15.24 -7.47
C ILE A 135 -3.84 14.39 -8.04
N THR A 136 -2.81 15.02 -8.62
CA THR A 136 -1.52 14.44 -9.01
C THR A 136 -0.39 14.99 -8.15
N TYR A 137 0.78 14.39 -8.21
CA TYR A 137 1.94 14.81 -7.43
C TYR A 137 3.13 15.15 -8.32
N GLU A 138 3.68 16.35 -8.12
CA GLU A 138 4.81 16.87 -8.88
C GLU A 138 6.05 16.89 -7.99
N SER A 139 7.17 16.34 -8.48
CA SER A 139 8.45 16.38 -7.76
C SER A 139 9.01 17.80 -7.75
N VAL A 140 9.34 18.28 -6.56
CA VAL A 140 9.96 19.59 -6.33
C VAL A 140 11.40 19.49 -5.83
N ALA A 141 11.82 18.30 -5.39
CA ALA A 141 13.20 18.00 -5.05
C ALA A 141 13.44 16.48 -5.08
N GLU A 142 14.50 16.04 -5.75
CA GLU A 142 15.03 14.69 -5.61
C GLU A 142 16.01 14.64 -4.44
N LEU A 143 15.87 13.64 -3.55
CA LEU A 143 16.67 13.49 -2.34
C LEU A 143 17.70 12.37 -2.44
N LEU A 144 17.35 11.31 -3.15
CA LEU A 144 18.17 10.10 -3.27
C LEU A 144 17.74 9.32 -4.50
N THR A 145 18.72 8.82 -5.24
CA THR A 145 18.52 7.82 -6.29
C THR A 145 19.38 6.60 -6.00
N ILE A 146 18.78 5.41 -6.08
CA ILE A 146 19.48 4.12 -5.97
C ILE A 146 19.30 3.36 -7.29
N ASP A 147 20.41 2.99 -7.92
CA ASP A 147 20.45 2.22 -9.16
C ASP A 147 21.73 1.34 -9.18
N PRO A 148 21.63 0.01 -9.28
CA PRO A 148 20.39 -0.77 -9.35
C PRO A 148 19.73 -0.91 -7.96
N PHE A 149 18.41 -0.74 -7.94
CA PHE A 149 17.54 -0.97 -6.78
C PHE A 149 16.81 -2.32 -6.88
N ALA A 150 16.38 -2.86 -5.73
CA ALA A 150 15.60 -4.09 -5.62
C ALA A 150 16.21 -5.32 -6.35
N VAL A 151 17.54 -5.44 -6.34
CA VAL A 151 18.26 -6.61 -6.89
C VAL A 151 18.05 -7.89 -6.07
N ASN A 152 17.66 -7.75 -4.80
CA ASN A 152 17.37 -8.85 -3.89
C ASN A 152 16.11 -8.53 -3.06
N SER A 153 15.40 -9.57 -2.59
CA SER A 153 14.40 -9.42 -1.54
C SER A 153 15.04 -8.96 -0.24
N ASN A 154 14.29 -8.21 0.57
CA ASN A 154 14.67 -7.81 1.92
C ASN A 154 13.40 -7.56 2.74
N ASP A 155 13.45 -7.88 4.03
CA ASP A 155 12.37 -7.65 4.97
C ASP A 155 12.45 -6.28 5.65
N LYS A 156 13.66 -5.70 5.75
CA LYS A 156 13.89 -4.38 6.33
C LYS A 156 15.24 -3.79 5.91
N THR A 157 15.26 -3.01 4.83
CA THR A 157 16.45 -2.24 4.41
C THR A 157 16.25 -0.76 4.74
N SER A 158 17.33 -0.07 5.09
CA SER A 158 17.29 1.35 5.38
C SER A 158 18.46 2.12 4.77
N THR A 159 18.28 3.43 4.65
CA THR A 159 19.32 4.40 4.34
C THR A 159 19.00 5.73 5.00
N THR A 160 19.89 6.71 4.89
CA THR A 160 19.66 8.08 5.34
C THR A 160 19.74 9.05 4.17
N THR A 161 18.95 10.12 4.25
CA THR A 161 19.07 11.27 3.34
C THR A 161 18.73 12.56 4.09
N THR A 162 18.74 13.69 3.39
CA THR A 162 18.49 15.01 3.96
C THR A 162 17.62 15.82 3.02
N ILE A 163 16.67 16.59 3.56
CA ILE A 163 15.89 17.55 2.77
C ILE A 163 16.73 18.81 2.54
N PRO A 164 16.94 19.29 1.29
CA PRO A 164 17.63 20.54 1.04
C PRO A 164 16.92 21.73 1.68
N THR A 165 17.67 22.68 2.23
CA THR A 165 17.13 23.92 2.83
C THR A 165 16.43 24.85 1.82
N SER A 166 16.63 24.59 0.51
CA SER A 166 15.95 25.28 -0.59
C SER A 166 14.51 24.81 -0.83
N VAL A 167 14.09 23.66 -0.27
CA VAL A 167 12.68 23.24 -0.31
C VAL A 167 11.86 24.27 0.46
N THR A 168 10.72 24.68 -0.06
CA THR A 168 9.84 25.67 0.60
C THR A 168 8.38 25.30 0.37
N GLY A 169 7.47 25.82 1.20
CA GLY A 169 6.03 25.57 1.08
C GLY A 169 5.67 24.11 1.32
N CYS A 170 6.31 23.50 2.33
CA CYS A 170 6.00 22.19 2.90
C CYS A 170 5.76 22.31 4.41
N GLY A 171 5.25 23.47 4.88
CA GLY A 171 5.22 23.84 6.30
C GLY A 171 3.98 23.35 7.04
N SER A 172 2.96 22.86 6.31
CA SER A 172 1.70 22.38 6.86
C SER A 172 1.36 20.97 6.35
N PRO A 173 0.62 20.17 7.13
CA PRO A 173 0.09 18.90 6.66
C PRO A 173 -0.65 19.03 5.33
N GLY A 174 -0.34 18.12 4.39
CA GLY A 174 -0.93 18.13 3.05
C GLY A 174 -0.22 19.02 2.03
N ASP A 175 0.70 19.91 2.45
CA ASP A 175 1.49 20.72 1.52
C ASP A 175 2.43 19.85 0.67
N CYS A 176 3.05 18.84 1.30
CA CYS A 176 4.04 17.98 0.68
C CYS A 176 3.93 16.53 1.16
N ALA A 177 4.41 15.62 0.32
CA ALA A 177 4.67 14.24 0.69
C ALA A 177 6.09 13.84 0.29
N LEU A 178 6.66 12.88 0.99
CA LEU A 178 7.80 12.12 0.53
C LEU A 178 7.28 11.02 -0.41
N GLN A 179 7.79 10.97 -1.64
CA GLN A 179 7.48 9.94 -2.62
C GLN A 179 8.69 9.02 -2.78
N PHE A 180 8.50 7.76 -2.43
CA PHE A 180 9.38 6.66 -2.79
C PHE A 180 8.86 6.09 -4.12
N TYR A 181 9.60 6.28 -5.20
CA TYR A 181 9.21 5.85 -6.54
C TYR A 181 10.20 4.79 -7.04
N TRP A 182 9.79 3.52 -7.01
CA TRP A 182 10.57 2.44 -7.61
C TRP A 182 9.96 2.03 -8.94
N HIS A 183 10.76 2.06 -10.01
CA HIS A 183 10.38 1.57 -11.32
C HIS A 183 11.36 0.52 -11.82
N SER A 184 10.85 -0.52 -12.47
CA SER A 184 11.65 -1.52 -13.18
C SER A 184 11.27 -1.57 -14.64
N ASP A 185 12.19 -1.19 -15.52
CA ASP A 185 12.01 -1.34 -16.97
C ASP A 185 11.86 -2.82 -17.37
N LEU A 186 12.59 -3.71 -16.68
CA LEU A 186 12.56 -5.15 -16.92
C LEU A 186 11.17 -5.76 -16.70
N ALA A 187 10.47 -5.30 -15.66
CA ALA A 187 9.13 -5.74 -15.34
C ALA A 187 8.04 -4.85 -15.95
N SER A 188 8.42 -3.66 -16.46
CA SER A 188 7.49 -2.59 -16.88
C SER A 188 6.48 -2.26 -15.77
N GLN A 189 6.98 -2.07 -14.56
CA GLN A 189 6.17 -1.97 -13.34
C GLN A 189 6.68 -0.89 -12.40
N THR A 190 5.74 -0.22 -11.75
CA THR A 190 6.00 0.89 -10.84
C THR A 190 5.38 0.68 -9.47
N TYR A 191 6.12 1.06 -8.44
CA TYR A 191 5.81 0.87 -7.02
C TYR A 191 5.95 2.19 -6.26
N PRO A 192 5.02 3.14 -6.44
CA PRO A 192 5.06 4.39 -5.70
C PRO A 192 4.49 4.19 -4.28
N THR A 193 5.14 4.82 -3.30
CA THR A 193 4.66 4.94 -1.92
C THR A 193 4.81 6.39 -1.49
N CYS A 194 3.77 6.97 -0.89
CA CYS A 194 3.84 8.33 -0.36
C CYS A 194 3.61 8.35 1.15
N ALA A 195 4.36 9.21 1.84
CA ALA A 195 4.18 9.52 3.26
C ALA A 195 4.04 11.03 3.44
N ASP A 196 3.10 11.46 4.27
CA ASP A 196 2.86 12.88 4.50
C ASP A 196 3.93 13.46 5.42
N ILE A 197 4.44 14.64 5.08
CA ILE A 197 5.50 15.30 5.83
C ILE A 197 5.20 16.77 6.07
N VAL A 198 5.84 17.33 7.10
CA VAL A 198 6.03 18.76 7.28
C VAL A 198 7.53 19.02 7.37
N VAL A 199 8.00 20.07 6.70
CA VAL A 199 9.42 20.44 6.65
C VAL A 199 9.65 21.74 7.42
N THR A 200 10.34 21.64 8.55
CA THR A 200 10.82 22.78 9.33
C THR A 200 12.24 23.18 8.92
N GLY A 201 12.70 24.37 9.30
CA GLY A 201 14.04 24.88 8.95
C GLY A 201 14.24 25.19 7.45
N SER A 202 13.15 25.16 6.68
CA SER A 202 13.16 25.35 5.23
C SER A 202 12.75 26.79 4.88
N GLY A 203 13.57 27.49 4.08
CA GLY A 203 13.49 28.94 3.88
C GLY A 203 14.73 29.65 4.43
N GLY A 204 15.61 30.07 3.52
CA GLY A 204 16.85 30.76 3.85
C GLY A 204 16.61 31.95 4.78
N ALA A 205 17.34 31.95 5.89
CA ALA A 205 17.44 33.08 6.80
C ALA A 205 18.00 34.29 6.04
N ASN A 206 17.12 35.20 5.64
CA ASN A 206 17.47 36.59 5.43
C ASN A 206 16.43 37.45 6.18
N GLY A 207 16.78 37.77 7.43
CA GLY A 207 16.22 38.90 8.18
C GLY A 207 15.03 38.59 9.11
N LEU A 208 15.31 38.19 10.34
CA LEU A 208 15.34 39.10 11.48
C LEU A 208 15.75 38.33 12.74
N THR A 209 16.78 38.82 13.43
CA THR A 209 17.02 38.55 14.84
C THR A 209 15.82 39.03 15.65
N THR A 210 14.82 38.18 15.86
CA THR A 210 13.84 38.39 16.92
C THR A 210 14.42 37.91 18.24
N THR A 211 14.74 38.90 19.06
CA THR A 211 15.01 38.87 20.50
C THR A 211 14.38 37.70 21.25
N ALA A 212 15.19 37.08 22.10
CA ALA A 212 14.77 36.10 23.10
C ALA A 212 13.55 36.59 23.91
N PRO A 213 12.58 35.71 24.26
CA PRO A 213 11.58 36.07 25.24
C PRO A 213 12.22 36.14 26.62
N SER A 214 12.22 37.33 27.21
CA SER A 214 12.42 37.52 28.65
C SER A 214 11.35 36.76 29.42
N THR A 215 11.80 36.02 30.43
CA THR A 215 11.01 35.45 31.51
C THR A 215 10.05 36.48 32.11
N ALA A 216 8.75 36.27 31.92
CA ALA A 216 7.70 36.98 32.64
C ALA A 216 7.00 36.03 33.63
N THR A 217 7.04 36.44 34.90
CA THR A 217 6.47 35.83 36.09
C THR A 217 4.97 35.52 35.96
N PRO A 218 4.46 34.39 36.48
CA PRO A 218 3.04 34.06 36.43
C PRO A 218 2.21 34.88 37.44
N PRO A 219 1.00 35.35 37.08
CA PRO A 219 0.04 35.90 38.04
C PRO A 219 -0.69 34.79 38.83
N PRO A 220 -1.25 35.10 40.00
CA PRO A 220 -1.61 34.11 41.02
C PRO A 220 -2.92 33.36 40.74
N MET A 221 -2.95 32.13 41.27
CA MET A 221 -4.12 31.25 41.43
C MET A 221 -5.33 31.97 42.04
N ALA A 222 -6.49 31.84 41.40
CA ALA A 222 -7.78 32.08 42.01
C ALA A 222 -8.45 30.73 42.33
N THR A 223 -8.86 30.59 43.58
CA THR A 223 -9.43 29.40 44.20
C THR A 223 -10.96 29.42 44.16
N THR A 224 -11.54 28.21 44.02
CA THR A 224 -12.85 27.76 44.54
C THR A 224 -14.14 28.11 43.77
N ALA A 225 -14.82 27.09 43.23
CA ALA A 225 -16.02 26.48 43.86
C ALA A 225 -16.65 25.36 43.00
N SER A 226 -16.90 24.21 43.63
CA SER A 226 -17.86 23.15 43.25
C SER A 226 -19.19 23.48 43.98
N PRO A 227 -20.41 23.19 43.46
CA PRO A 227 -21.02 21.84 43.37
C PRO A 227 -21.86 21.70 42.06
N THR A 228 -22.60 20.64 41.69
CA THR A 228 -23.36 19.61 42.41
C THR A 228 -23.62 18.44 41.46
N THR A 229 -23.63 17.24 42.02
CA THR A 229 -24.14 15.98 41.47
C THR A 229 -25.61 16.05 41.07
N ILE A 230 -25.95 15.55 39.88
CA ILE A 230 -27.30 15.07 39.56
C ILE A 230 -27.19 13.64 39.02
N THR A 231 -27.65 12.74 39.87
CA THR A 231 -27.93 11.34 39.61
C THR A 231 -29.19 11.26 38.74
N SER A 232 -29.10 10.60 37.59
CA SER A 232 -30.28 10.07 36.90
C SER A 232 -30.04 8.63 36.48
N THR A 233 -30.64 7.76 37.28
CA THR A 233 -30.83 6.33 37.09
C THR A 233 -31.95 6.09 36.09
N SER A 234 -31.72 5.28 35.06
CA SER A 234 -32.78 4.48 34.43
C SER A 234 -32.21 3.24 33.73
N SER A 235 -32.81 2.11 34.09
CA SER A 235 -32.50 0.71 33.77
C SER A 235 -32.58 0.32 32.27
N PRO A 236 -32.10 -0.88 31.90
CA PRO A 236 -31.98 -1.34 30.52
C PRO A 236 -33.32 -1.89 30.01
N SER A 237 -33.60 -1.67 28.72
CA SER A 237 -34.67 -2.36 28.01
C SER A 237 -34.08 -3.30 26.96
N THR A 238 -34.31 -4.58 27.21
CA THR A 238 -34.04 -5.73 26.37
C THR A 238 -34.92 -5.69 25.11
N ALA A 239 -34.33 -5.84 23.93
CA ALA A 239 -35.02 -6.40 22.76
C ALA A 239 -34.01 -6.93 21.73
N ALA A 240 -33.88 -8.26 21.72
CA ALA A 240 -33.35 -9.00 20.58
C ALA A 240 -34.42 -9.14 19.48
N PRO A 241 -34.01 -9.23 18.21
CA PRO A 241 -34.67 -10.15 17.29
C PRO A 241 -33.62 -11.11 16.70
N THR A 242 -33.73 -12.40 17.01
CA THR A 242 -34.35 -13.42 16.14
C THR A 242 -33.46 -13.79 14.95
N ALA A 243 -32.67 -14.84 15.18
CA ALA A 243 -32.09 -15.66 14.13
C ALA A 243 -33.20 -16.32 13.31
N THR A 244 -33.08 -16.26 11.98
CA THR A 244 -33.93 -16.98 11.03
C THR A 244 -33.01 -17.85 10.15
N PRO A 245 -33.43 -19.06 9.74
CA PRO A 245 -32.52 -20.19 9.65
C PRO A 245 -31.84 -20.34 8.29
N LEU A 246 -30.74 -21.09 8.35
CA LEU A 246 -29.99 -21.71 7.27
C LEU A 246 -30.92 -22.58 6.41
N VAL A 247 -31.06 -22.25 5.13
CA VAL A 247 -31.68 -23.13 4.14
C VAL A 247 -30.58 -23.84 3.38
N SER A 248 -30.39 -25.11 3.72
CA SER A 248 -29.59 -26.06 2.94
C SER A 248 -30.36 -26.46 1.68
N ASN A 249 -29.82 -26.16 0.52
CA ASN A 249 -30.19 -26.84 -0.72
C ASN A 249 -28.99 -27.67 -1.21
N THR A 250 -29.15 -28.99 -1.06
CA THR A 250 -28.36 -30.04 -1.71
C THR A 250 -29.11 -30.50 -2.97
N ALA A 251 -28.35 -30.78 -4.04
CA ALA A 251 -28.66 -31.51 -5.30
C ALA A 251 -28.39 -30.62 -6.53
N SER A 252 -27.72 -31.03 -7.61
CA SER A 252 -27.02 -32.26 -7.98
C SER A 252 -26.07 -31.93 -9.15
N GLU A 253 -24.93 -32.62 -9.21
CA GLU A 253 -24.40 -33.38 -10.36
C GLU A 253 -24.88 -33.01 -11.78
N GLU A 254 -23.96 -32.61 -12.67
CA GLU A 254 -23.39 -33.48 -13.73
C GLU A 254 -22.57 -32.68 -14.80
N ALA A 255 -21.62 -33.39 -15.40
CA ALA A 255 -21.08 -33.25 -16.76
C ALA A 255 -19.73 -32.52 -16.97
N SER A 256 -18.70 -33.36 -17.09
CA SER A 256 -17.38 -33.12 -17.69
C SER A 256 -17.45 -32.82 -19.20
N ALA A 257 -16.53 -31.99 -19.67
CA ALA A 257 -15.88 -32.14 -20.99
C ALA A 257 -14.48 -31.51 -20.97
N PRO A 258 -13.41 -32.21 -21.40
CA PRO A 258 -12.06 -31.66 -21.45
C PRO A 258 -11.79 -30.96 -22.79
N SER A 259 -11.29 -29.71 -22.75
CA SER A 259 -10.73 -29.04 -23.92
C SER A 259 -9.22 -29.32 -24.01
N THR A 260 -8.82 -30.06 -25.05
CA THR A 260 -7.44 -30.27 -25.45
C THR A 260 -6.94 -29.08 -26.28
N THR A 261 -5.81 -28.48 -25.90
CA THR A 261 -4.95 -27.78 -26.87
C THR A 261 -3.46 -28.02 -26.55
N PRO A 262 -2.59 -28.09 -27.58
CA PRO A 262 -1.37 -28.87 -27.53
C PRO A 262 -0.11 -28.03 -27.30
N GLU A 263 0.78 -28.67 -26.54
CA GLU A 263 2.17 -28.37 -26.22
C GLU A 263 3.10 -28.24 -27.46
N LYS A 264 2.84 -27.29 -28.37
CA LYS A 264 3.66 -27.07 -29.57
C LYS A 264 4.18 -25.65 -29.81
N CYS A 265 3.96 -24.69 -28.91
CA CYS A 265 4.51 -23.34 -29.10
C CYS A 265 5.91 -23.10 -28.49
N ILE A 266 6.42 -23.98 -27.62
CA ILE A 266 7.70 -23.75 -26.91
C ILE A 266 8.91 -24.33 -27.68
N ARG A 267 8.72 -25.24 -28.64
CA ARG A 267 9.85 -25.83 -29.40
C ARG A 267 10.35 -25.01 -30.58
N ARG A 268 9.63 -23.97 -31.04
CA ARG A 268 10.06 -23.15 -32.19
C ARG A 268 11.04 -22.04 -31.83
N GLN A 269 11.05 -21.53 -30.59
CA GLN A 269 12.00 -20.47 -30.21
C GLN A 269 13.40 -21.00 -29.84
N ARG A 270 13.53 -22.27 -29.43
CA ARG A 270 14.86 -22.89 -29.19
C ARG A 270 15.65 -23.26 -30.45
N ARG A 271 14.99 -23.34 -31.62
CA ARG A 271 15.69 -23.60 -32.91
C ARG A 271 16.18 -22.33 -33.61
N LEU A 272 15.63 -21.16 -33.28
CA LEU A 272 16.03 -19.88 -33.89
C LEU A 272 17.24 -19.22 -33.21
N ARG A 273 17.49 -19.50 -31.92
CA ARG A 273 18.71 -19.05 -31.20
C ARG A 273 19.96 -19.91 -31.40
N LYS A 274 19.88 -20.98 -32.20
CA LYS A 274 21.04 -21.85 -32.52
C LYS A 274 21.51 -21.73 -33.97
N LEU A 275 20.92 -20.82 -34.75
CA LEU A 275 21.24 -20.57 -36.16
C LEU A 275 21.69 -19.14 -36.45
N LEU A 276 21.75 -18.29 -35.43
CA LEU A 276 22.29 -16.93 -35.50
C LEU A 276 23.24 -16.82 -34.30
N GLY A 277 24.51 -16.54 -34.58
CA GLY A 277 25.62 -16.52 -33.62
C GLY A 277 25.49 -15.48 -32.52
#